data_AF-A0A970D128-F1
#
_entry.id   AF-A0A970D128-F1
#
_cell.length_a   1.000
_cell.length_b   1.000
_cell.length_c   1.000
_cell.angle_alpha   90.00
_cell.angle_beta   90.00
_cell.angle_gamma   90.00
#
_symmetry.space_group_name_H-M   'P 1'
#
loop_
_entity.id
_entity.type
_entity.pdbx_description
1 polymer ?
#
loop_
_entity_poly.entity_id
_entity_poly.type
_entity_poly.pdbx_seq_one_letter_code
_entity_poly.pdbx_strand_id
1 'polypeptide(L)'
;MSDLSNYLHGQITRKKIEKGIEMLRNESPAELRRKLQNVNIDETMKKLDEYDKRRLRELGINISDYRNRITEADIQKIYQVLGRDGEKVIRKIREILG
;
A
#
# COMPACT_ATOMS: atom_id res chain seq x y z
N MET A 1 4.55 16.46 22.46
CA MET A 1 3.93 15.11 22.41
C MET A 1 3.64 14.62 20.99
N SER A 2 3.68 15.47 19.96
CA SER A 2 3.49 15.09 18.54
C SER A 2 4.52 14.09 18.02
N ASP A 3 5.78 14.22 18.44
CA ASP A 3 6.88 13.53 17.77
C ASP A 3 6.92 12.04 18.09
N LEU A 4 6.61 11.66 19.34
CA LEU A 4 6.48 10.25 19.71
C LEU A 4 5.27 9.59 19.04
N SER A 5 4.13 10.30 18.97
CA SER A 5 2.93 9.79 18.31
C SER A 5 3.15 9.60 16.81
N ASN A 6 3.74 10.58 16.13
CA ASN A 6 4.10 10.51 14.72
C ASN A 6 5.13 9.41 14.47
N TYR A 7 6.14 9.26 15.34
CA TYR A 7 7.11 8.17 15.23
C TYR A 7 6.44 6.79 15.32
N LEU A 8 5.61 6.56 16.34
CA LEU A 8 4.88 5.30 16.50
C LEU A 8 3.95 5.02 15.33
N HIS A 9 3.20 6.03 14.89
CA HIS A 9 2.33 5.92 13.72
C HIS A 9 3.14 5.60 12.46
N GLY A 10 4.29 6.25 12.26
CA GLY A 10 5.20 5.97 11.16
C GLY A 10 5.74 4.55 11.16
N GLN A 11 6.14 4.02 12.32
CA GLN A 11 6.56 2.62 12.46
C GLN A 11 5.44 1.63 12.10
N ILE A 12 4.20 1.91 12.53
CA ILE A 12 3.05 1.06 12.22
C ILE A 12 2.76 1.10 10.71
N THR A 13 2.74 2.30 10.11
CA THR A 13 2.49 2.48 8.68
C THR A 13 3.57 1.81 7.83
N ARG A 14 4.84 1.94 8.23
CA ARG A 14 5.97 1.24 7.60
C ARG A 14 5.77 -0.28 7.59
N LYS A 15 5.46 -0.88 8.74
CA LYS A 15 5.19 -2.33 8.86
C LYS A 15 4.02 -2.78 7.99
N LYS A 16 2.97 -1.96 7.87
CA LYS A 16 1.82 -2.26 7.00
C LYS A 16 2.24 -2.28 5.52
N ILE A 17 3.05 -1.31 5.08
CA ILE A 17 3.57 -1.26 3.70
C ILE A 17 4.45 -2.49 3.43
N GLU A 18 5.39 -2.79 4.32
CA GLU A 18 6.29 -3.94 4.19
C GLU A 18 5.54 -5.26 4.11
N LYS A 19 4.56 -5.46 5.01
CA LYS A 19 3.69 -6.64 5.00
C LYS A 19 2.87 -6.72 3.70
N GLY A 20 2.35 -5.59 3.20
CA GLY A 20 1.63 -5.57 1.92
C GLY A 20 2.52 -6.03 0.76
N ILE A 21 3.76 -5.56 0.70
CA ILE A 21 4.74 -5.98 -0.32
C ILE A 21 5.12 -7.45 -0.15
N GLU A 22 5.32 -7.91 1.08
CA GLU A 22 5.60 -9.32 1.38
C GLU A 22 4.45 -10.23 0.93
N MET A 23 3.22 -9.86 1.25
CA MET A 23 2.02 -10.58 0.81
C MET A 23 1.92 -10.62 -0.71
N LEU A 24 2.17 -9.49 -1.39
CA LEU A 24 2.19 -9.45 -2.85
C LEU A 24 3.23 -10.39 -3.45
N ARG A 25 4.39 -10.57 -2.81
CA ARG A 25 5.44 -11.46 -3.33
C ARG A 25 5.17 -12.93 -3.03
N ASN A 26 4.82 -13.23 -1.78
CA ASN A 26 4.84 -14.59 -1.25
C ASN A 26 3.49 -15.30 -1.36
N GLU A 27 2.38 -14.56 -1.44
CA GLU A 27 1.04 -15.16 -1.51
C GLU A 27 0.56 -15.31 -2.95
N SER A 28 -0.25 -16.34 -3.16
CA SER A 28 -0.92 -16.58 -4.44
C SER A 28 -2.08 -15.58 -4.65
N PRO A 29 -2.48 -15.33 -5.91
CA PRO A 29 -3.66 -14.51 -6.19
C PRO A 29 -4.95 -15.03 -5.54
N ALA A 30 -5.06 -16.34 -5.29
CA ALA A 30 -6.23 -16.93 -4.63
C ALA A 30 -6.26 -16.61 -3.13
N GLU A 31 -5.12 -16.69 -2.45
CA GLU A 31 -5.01 -16.35 -1.02
C GLU A 31 -5.26 -14.87 -0.78
N LEU A 32 -4.66 -14.00 -1.61
CA LEU A 32 -4.88 -12.56 -1.54
C LEU A 32 -6.36 -12.21 -1.73
N ARG A 33 -7.05 -12.84 -2.69
CA ARG A 33 -8.50 -12.67 -2.88
C ARG A 33 -9.29 -13.06 -1.64
N ARG A 34 -8.97 -14.20 -1.03
CA ARG A 34 -9.63 -14.64 0.20
C ARG A 34 -9.42 -13.67 1.37
N LYS A 35 -8.24 -13.05 1.47
CA LYS A 35 -7.95 -12.05 2.51
C LYS A 35 -8.65 -10.71 2.26
N LEU A 36 -8.79 -10.33 1.00
CA LEU A 36 -9.38 -9.06 0.60
C LEU A 36 -10.89 -9.14 0.36
N GLN A 37 -11.52 -10.32 0.50
CA GLN A 37 -12.94 -10.54 0.19
C GLN A 37 -13.91 -9.60 0.93
N ASN A 38 -13.54 -9.17 2.14
CA ASN A 38 -14.36 -8.28 2.98
C ASN A 38 -13.82 -6.84 3.01
N VAL A 39 -12.82 -6.53 2.18
CA VAL A 39 -12.22 -5.20 2.14
C VAL A 39 -13.02 -4.33 1.18
N ASN A 40 -13.56 -3.23 1.70
CA ASN A 40 -14.10 -2.18 0.86
C ASN A 40 -12.93 -1.37 0.26
N ILE A 41 -12.68 -1.57 -1.04
CA ILE A 41 -11.58 -0.90 -1.73
C ILE A 41 -11.82 0.61 -1.77
N ASP A 42 -13.03 1.08 -2.06
CA ASP A 42 -13.31 2.52 -2.13
C ASP A 42 -13.10 3.22 -0.78
N GLU A 43 -13.49 2.59 0.33
CA GLU A 43 -13.19 3.11 1.69
C GLU A 43 -11.68 3.14 1.96
N THR A 44 -10.97 2.09 1.54
CA THR A 44 -9.52 1.99 1.69
C THR A 44 -8.80 3.09 0.90
N MET A 45 -9.28 3.37 -0.32
CA MET A 45 -8.73 4.44 -1.16
C MET A 45 -8.94 5.82 -0.53
N LYS A 46 -10.11 6.09 0.03
CA LYS A 46 -10.36 7.34 0.77
C LYS A 46 -9.41 7.55 1.94
N LYS A 47 -9.12 6.49 2.70
CA LYS A 47 -8.13 6.55 3.79
C LYS A 47 -6.72 6.77 3.27
N LEU A 48 -6.37 6.21 2.11
CA LEU A 48 -5.07 6.41 1.47
C LEU A 48 -4.88 7.83 0.94
N ASP A 49 -5.96 8.55 0.63
CA ASP A 49 -5.87 9.96 0.22
C ASP A 49 -5.35 10.88 1.35
N GLU A 50 -5.43 10.44 2.61
CA GLU A 50 -4.81 11.14 3.75
C GLU A 50 -3.28 11.00 3.77
N TYR A 51 -2.70 10.04 3.03
CA TYR A 51 -1.27 9.74 3.01
C TYR A 51 -0.61 10.25 1.72
N ASP A 52 -0.40 11.56 1.64
CA ASP A 52 0.42 12.15 0.59
C ASP A 52 1.93 12.03 0.89
N LYS A 53 2.78 12.41 -0.07
CA LYS A 53 4.24 12.38 0.10
C LYS A 53 4.74 13.23 1.28
N ARG A 54 4.02 14.30 1.66
CA ARG A 54 4.39 15.15 2.80
C ARG A 54 4.10 14.43 4.10
N ARG A 55 2.90 13.87 4.25
CA ARG A 55 2.47 13.10 5.42
C ARG A 55 3.36 11.89 5.64
N LEU A 56 3.71 11.16 4.59
CA LEU A 56 4.64 10.03 4.69
C LEU A 56 6.03 10.46 5.20
N ARG A 57 6.54 11.61 4.76
CA ARG A 57 7.81 12.16 5.25
C ARG A 57 7.74 12.61 6.71
N GLU A 58 6.64 13.22 7.15
CA GLU A 58 6.41 13.56 8.56
C GLU A 58 6.44 12.32 9.46
N LEU A 59 6.00 11.19 8.92
CA LEU A 59 6.03 9.89 9.57
C LEU A 59 7.39 9.18 9.46
N GLY A 60 8.40 9.82 8.86
CA GLY A 60 9.72 9.25 8.64
C GLY A 60 9.75 8.11 7.61
N ILE A 61 8.79 8.09 6.68
CA ILE A 61 8.70 7.09 5.61
C ILE A 61 9.20 7.72 4.32
N ASN A 62 10.32 7.21 3.81
CA ASN A 62 10.85 7.64 2.53
C ASN A 62 10.29 6.76 1.40
N ILE A 63 9.42 7.34 0.58
CA ILE A 63 8.69 6.59 -0.44
C ILE A 63 9.61 6.07 -1.57
N SER A 64 10.77 6.70 -1.78
CA SER A 64 11.75 6.25 -2.77
C SER A 64 12.26 4.84 -2.49
N ASP A 65 12.30 4.44 -1.22
CA ASP A 65 12.78 3.12 -0.78
C ASP A 65 11.86 1.99 -1.26
N TYR A 66 10.61 2.33 -1.61
CA TYR A 66 9.59 1.40 -2.06
C TYR A 66 9.41 1.40 -3.58
N ARG A 67 9.89 2.43 -4.29
CA ARG A 67 9.73 2.55 -5.75
C ARG A 67 10.26 1.31 -6.49
N ASN A 68 11.42 0.81 -6.06
CA ASN A 68 12.06 -0.35 -6.69
C ASN A 68 11.58 -1.70 -6.12
N ARG A 69 10.66 -1.69 -5.14
CA ARG A 69 10.17 -2.90 -4.47
C ARG A 69 8.91 -3.48 -5.11
N ILE A 70 8.20 -2.70 -5.92
CA ILE A 70 7.01 -3.14 -6.64
C ILE A 70 7.39 -3.36 -8.10
N THR A 71 7.25 -4.60 -8.56
CA THR A 71 7.56 -5.03 -9.93
C THR A 71 6.32 -5.05 -10.80
N GLU A 72 6.49 -5.16 -12.12
CA GLU A 72 5.35 -5.31 -13.04
C GLU A 72 4.55 -6.60 -12.75
N ALA A 73 5.21 -7.66 -12.30
CA ALA A 73 4.53 -8.89 -11.86
C ALA A 73 3.62 -8.64 -10.65
N ASP A 74 4.04 -7.78 -9.71
CA ASP A 74 3.21 -7.38 -8.57
C ASP A 74 1.99 -6.58 -9.04
N ILE A 75 2.17 -5.67 -10.01
CA ILE A 75 1.08 -4.90 -10.63
C ILE A 75 0.06 -5.82 -11.30
N GLN A 76 0.53 -6.80 -12.09
CA GLN A 76 -0.36 -7.80 -12.71
C GLN A 76 -1.08 -8.63 -11.65
N LYS A 77 -0.41 -9.02 -10.56
CA LYS A 77 -1.03 -9.75 -9.45
C LYS A 77 -2.13 -8.93 -8.79
N ILE A 78 -1.92 -7.63 -8.56
CA ILE A 78 -2.96 -6.72 -8.02
C ILE A 78 -4.20 -6.71 -8.94
N TYR A 79 -3.99 -6.61 -10.25
CA TYR A 79 -5.09 -6.65 -11.21
C TYR A 79 -5.84 -7.99 -11.18
N GLN A 80 -5.13 -9.11 -11.11
CA GLN A 80 -5.75 -10.45 -10.99
C GLN A 80 -6.57 -10.60 -9.70
N VAL A 81 -6.11 -10.01 -8.60
CA VAL A 81 -6.75 -10.12 -7.28
C VAL A 81 -7.98 -9.23 -7.18
N LEU A 82 -7.89 -7.97 -7.63
CA LEU A 82 -8.92 -6.96 -7.41
C LEU A 82 -9.81 -6.70 -8.63
N GLY A 83 -9.48 -7.25 -9.80
CA GLY A 83 -10.23 -7.05 -11.03
C GLY A 83 -10.34 -5.56 -11.38
N ARG A 84 -11.58 -5.07 -11.57
CA ARG A 84 -11.87 -3.68 -11.95
C ARG A 84 -11.32 -2.66 -10.95
N ASP A 85 -11.34 -2.97 -9.65
CA ASP A 85 -10.80 -2.07 -8.63
C ASP A 85 -9.26 -2.07 -8.60
N GLY A 86 -8.63 -3.08 -9.21
CA GLY A 86 -7.19 -3.17 -9.35
C GLY A 86 -6.60 -1.96 -10.08
N GLU A 87 -7.25 -1.45 -11.11
CA GLU A 87 -6.77 -0.25 -11.83
C GLU A 87 -6.73 1.00 -10.94
N LYS A 88 -7.68 1.16 -10.03
CA LYS A 88 -7.69 2.28 -9.07
C LYS A 88 -6.51 2.16 -8.10
N VAL A 89 -6.31 0.98 -7.54
CA VAL A 89 -5.21 0.70 -6.60
C VAL A 89 -3.84 0.87 -7.28
N ILE A 90 -3.67 0.34 -8.50
CA ILE A 90 -2.44 0.47 -9.27
C ILE A 90 -2.12 1.94 -9.55
N ARG A 91 -3.12 2.74 -9.94
CA ARG A 91 -2.94 4.19 -10.15
C ARG A 91 -2.48 4.89 -8.87
N LYS A 92 -3.09 4.60 -7.73
CA LYS A 92 -2.70 5.22 -6.46
C LYS A 92 -1.30 4.82 -6.00
N ILE A 93 -0.94 3.55 -6.16
CA ILE A 93 0.43 3.08 -5.90
C ILE A 93 1.42 3.86 -6.78
N ARG A 94 1.13 4.01 -8.08
CA ARG A 94 1.98 4.78 -9.00
C ARG A 94 2.06 6.26 -8.64
N GLU A 95 0.96 6.88 -8.18
CA GLU A 95 0.94 8.27 -7.73
C GLU A 95 1.78 8.49 -6.46
N ILE A 96 1.72 7.56 -5.51
CA ILE A 96 2.49 7.62 -4.27
C ILE A 96 3.99 7.39 -4.57
N LEU A 97 4.31 6.41 -5.44
CA LEU A 97 5.68 6.02 -5.76
C LEU A 97 6.36 6.90 -6.82
N GLY A 98 5.62 7.49 -7.76
CA GLY A 98 6.10 8.35 -8.85
C GLY A 98 6.25 9.78 -8.38
#